data_AF-A0A3B8YYV5-F1
#
_entry.id   AF-A0A3B8YYV5-F1
#
_cell.length_a   1.000
_cell.length_b   1.000
_cell.length_c   1.000
_cell.angle_alpha   90.00
_cell.angle_beta   90.00
_cell.angle_gamma   90.00
#
_symmetry.space_group_name_H-M   'P 1'
#
loop_
_entity.id
_entity.type
_entity.pdbx_description
1 polymer ?
#
loop_
_entity_poly.entity_id
_entity_poly.type
_entity_poly.pdbx_seq_one_letter_code
_entity_poly.pdbx_strand_id
1 'polypeptide(L)'
;GTGDLEGATYEDVTYEGYGPGGVAILVNCLTDNRNRTVSSVRMTFNKNGGNMGESGCVNWMFHKKGLVMVEADSAEEERVMEVALEAGAEDVA
;
A
#
# COMPACT_ATOMS: atom_id res chain seq x y z
N GLY A 1 -30.40 14.89 23.16
CA GLY A 1 -29.13 15.62 23.01
C GLY A 1 -28.17 15.19 24.10
N THR A 2 -26.89 15.50 23.90
CA THR A 2 -25.69 15.21 24.70
C THR A 2 -25.01 13.85 24.47
N GLY A 3 -23.91 13.89 23.71
CA GLY A 3 -22.97 12.78 23.54
C GLY A 3 -21.90 13.07 22.48
N ASP A 4 -21.39 14.31 22.41
CA ASP A 4 -20.16 14.64 21.66
C ASP A 4 -18.99 13.86 22.27
N LEU A 5 -18.74 12.66 21.77
CA LEU A 5 -17.36 12.22 21.63
C LEU A 5 -16.87 12.92 20.38
N GLU A 6 -15.99 13.92 20.53
CA GLU A 6 -15.21 14.43 19.40
C GLU A 6 -14.56 13.23 18.72
N GLY A 7 -15.14 12.81 17.59
CA GLY A 7 -14.69 11.65 16.85
C GLY A 7 -13.27 11.90 16.38
N ALA A 8 -12.38 10.93 16.57
CA ALA A 8 -11.04 11.00 16.03
C ALA A 8 -11.12 11.26 14.51
N THR A 9 -10.59 12.40 14.07
CA THR A 9 -10.47 12.71 12.64
C THR A 9 -9.34 11.87 12.07
N TYR A 10 -9.69 10.90 11.23
CA TYR A 10 -8.70 10.10 10.52
C TYR A 10 -8.25 10.81 9.23
N GLU A 11 -6.96 10.77 8.97
CA GLU A 11 -6.32 11.24 7.74
C GLU A 11 -5.51 10.12 7.09
N ASP A 12 -5.47 10.12 5.76
CA ASP A 12 -4.57 9.29 4.98
C ASP A 12 -3.18 9.93 4.94
N VAL A 13 -2.15 9.12 5.21
CA VAL A 13 -0.75 9.52 5.10
C VAL A 13 0.07 8.41 4.47
N THR A 14 0.94 8.80 3.54
CA THR A 14 1.92 7.91 2.92
C THR A 14 3.31 8.24 3.44
N TYR A 15 4.06 7.21 3.81
CA TYR A 15 5.48 7.28 4.13
C TYR A 15 6.27 6.44 3.13
N GLU A 16 7.51 6.85 2.91
CA GLU A 16 8.39 6.30 1.89
C GLU A 16 9.74 5.95 2.50
N GLY A 17 10.42 4.95 1.96
CA GLY A 17 11.75 4.58 2.42
C GLY A 17 12.35 3.36 1.75
N TYR A 18 13.49 2.93 2.27
CA TYR A 18 14.25 1.79 1.78
C TYR A 18 14.49 0.80 2.92
N GLY A 19 14.33 -0.49 2.65
CA GLY A 19 14.65 -1.61 3.55
C GLY A 19 16.06 -2.18 3.32
N PRO A 20 16.38 -3.31 3.99
CA PRO A 20 17.61 -4.05 3.75
C PRO A 20 17.83 -4.35 2.27
N GLY A 21 19.07 -4.18 1.81
CA GLY A 21 19.41 -4.40 0.39
C GLY A 21 18.86 -3.35 -0.57
N GLY A 22 18.33 -2.22 -0.08
CA GLY A 22 17.82 -1.15 -0.93
C GLY A 22 16.42 -1.41 -1.50
N VAL A 23 15.65 -2.32 -0.90
CA VAL A 23 14.27 -2.60 -1.31
C VAL A 23 13.41 -1.36 -1.08
N ALA A 24 12.75 -0.86 -2.12
CA ALA A 24 11.81 0.27 -2.03
C ALA A 24 10.55 -0.12 -1.24
N ILE A 25 10.10 0.75 -0.32
CA ILE A 25 8.93 0.50 0.54
C ILE A 25 8.02 1.73 0.54
N LEU A 26 6.76 1.53 0.18
CA LEU A 26 5.67 2.50 0.29
C LEU A 26 4.72 2.07 1.43
N VAL A 27 4.49 2.94 2.41
CA VAL A 27 3.61 2.65 3.56
C VAL A 27 2.42 3.60 3.55
N ASN A 28 1.23 3.08 3.22
CA ASN A 28 -0.02 3.83 3.30
C ASN A 28 -0.68 3.57 4.66
N CYS A 29 -1.02 4.64 5.37
CA CYS A 29 -1.61 4.59 6.71
C CYS A 29 -2.87 5.45 6.76
N LEU A 30 -3.89 4.96 7.46
CA LEU A 30 -5.00 5.77 7.96
C LEU A 30 -4.76 6.03 9.45
N THR A 31 -4.70 7.29 9.89
CA THR A 31 -4.33 7.63 11.28
C THR A 31 -5.08 8.84 11.79
N ASP A 32 -5.32 8.89 13.10
CA ASP A 32 -5.83 10.06 13.83
C ASP A 32 -4.70 10.92 14.43
N ASN A 33 -3.44 10.51 14.25
CA ASN A 33 -2.27 11.20 14.79
C ASN A 33 -1.02 10.93 13.94
N ARG A 34 -0.76 11.83 13.00
CA ARG A 34 0.42 11.78 12.11
C ARG A 34 1.76 11.71 12.84
N ASN A 35 1.91 12.44 13.95
CA ASN A 35 3.18 12.52 14.69
C ASN A 35 3.53 11.19 15.37
N ARG A 36 2.52 10.49 15.90
CA ARG A 36 2.69 9.15 16.46
C ARG A 36 3.03 8.16 15.35
N THR A 37 2.27 8.16 14.26
CA THR A 37 2.48 7.23 13.14
C THR A 37 3.85 7.41 12.48
N VAL A 38 4.28 8.65 12.18
CA VAL A 38 5.60 8.89 11.57
C VAL A 38 6.74 8.42 12.48
N SER A 39 6.60 8.61 13.79
CA SER A 39 7.60 8.17 14.77
C SER A 39 7.68 6.64 14.82
N SER A 40 6.54 5.95 14.85
CA SER A 40 6.47 4.49 14.82
C SER A 40 7.00 3.89 13.52
N VAL A 41 6.64 4.46 12.36
CA VAL A 41 7.13 4.02 11.05
C VAL A 41 8.64 4.20 10.95
N ARG A 42 9.16 5.39 11.28
CA ARG A 42 10.60 5.66 11.27
C ARG A 42 11.38 4.71 12.18
N MET A 43 10.88 4.45 13.39
CA MET A 43 11.50 3.50 14.31
C MET A 43 11.54 2.09 13.72
N THR A 44 10.46 1.65 13.06
CA THR A 44 10.37 0.33 12.41
C THR A 44 11.40 0.18 11.28
N PHE A 45 11.56 1.19 10.42
CA PHE A 45 12.62 1.18 9.40
C PHE A 45 14.00 1.02 10.05
N ASN A 46 14.32 1.89 11.01
CA ASN A 46 15.63 1.90 11.67
C ASN A 46 15.95 0.58 12.40
N LYS A 47 14.96 -0.03 13.06
CA LYS A 47 15.14 -1.29 13.80
C LYS A 47 15.42 -2.48 12.87
N ASN A 48 14.93 -2.44 11.64
CA ASN A 48 15.01 -3.55 10.68
C ASN A 48 16.02 -3.30 9.56
N GLY A 49 17.01 -2.44 9.76
CA GLY A 49 18.09 -2.22 8.79
C GLY A 49 17.67 -1.45 7.53
N GLY A 50 16.63 -0.64 7.64
CA GLY A 50 16.19 0.30 6.61
C GLY A 50 16.21 1.75 7.10
N ASN A 51 15.76 2.66 6.23
CA ASN A 51 15.61 4.07 6.52
C ASN A 51 14.33 4.64 5.88
N MET A 52 13.59 5.42 6.66
CA MET A 52 12.49 6.22 6.12
C MET A 52 13.08 7.40 5.34
N GLY A 53 12.66 7.57 4.10
CA GLY A 53 13.08 8.63 3.19
C GLY A 53 12.17 9.85 3.22
N GLU A 54 12.42 10.77 2.28
CA GLU A 54 11.55 11.92 2.01
C GLU A 54 10.40 11.52 1.09
N SER A 55 9.35 12.33 1.05
CA SER A 55 8.24 12.10 0.11
C SER A 55 8.74 12.20 -1.33
N GLY A 56 8.34 11.24 -2.17
CA GLY A 56 8.75 11.08 -3.56
C GLY A 56 9.98 10.21 -3.77
N CYS A 57 10.64 9.70 -2.72
CA CYS A 57 11.90 8.96 -2.90
C CYS A 57 11.73 7.59 -3.57
N VAL A 58 10.56 6.94 -3.42
CA VAL A 58 10.27 5.65 -4.06
C VAL A 58 8.92 5.59 -4.76
N ASN A 59 8.00 6.53 -4.50
CA ASN A 59 6.64 6.48 -5.05
C ASN A 59 6.60 6.30 -6.57
N TRP A 60 7.52 6.92 -7.31
CA TRP A 60 7.63 6.78 -8.77
C TRP A 60 7.95 5.36 -9.26
N MET A 61 8.44 4.47 -8.37
CA MET A 61 8.69 3.06 -8.67
C MET A 61 7.42 2.20 -8.57
N PHE A 62 6.32 2.73 -8.02
CA PHE A 62 5.08 2.00 -7.79
C PHE A 62 3.95 2.54 -8.68
N HIS A 63 3.14 1.60 -9.19
CA HIS A 63 1.90 1.93 -9.88
C HIS A 63 0.71 1.36 -9.10
N LYS A 64 -0.27 2.21 -8.79
CA LYS A 64 -1.53 1.76 -8.19
C LYS A 64 -2.35 1.03 -9.26
N LYS A 65 -2.50 -0.29 -9.13
CA LYS A 65 -3.29 -1.15 -10.02
C LYS A 65 -4.40 -1.84 -9.25
N GLY A 66 -5.47 -2.20 -9.95
CA GLY A 66 -6.46 -3.16 -9.42
C GLY A 66 -5.93 -4.58 -9.57
N LEU A 67 -6.14 -5.42 -8.57
CA LEU A 67 -5.80 -6.85 -8.61
C LEU A 67 -7.08 -7.66 -8.44
N VAL A 68 -7.40 -8.50 -9.42
CA VAL A 68 -8.49 -9.47 -9.36
C VAL A 68 -7.87 -10.85 -9.28
N MET A 69 -8.18 -11.58 -8.22
CA MET A 69 -7.68 -12.94 -8.01
C MET A 69 -8.80 -13.95 -8.27
N VAL A 70 -8.46 -15.02 -8.97
CA VAL A 70 -9.35 -16.13 -9.30
C VAL A 70 -8.69 -17.40 -8.76
N GLU A 71 -9.46 -18.23 -8.04
CA GLU A 71 -8.95 -19.50 -7.50
C GLU A 71 -8.62 -20.45 -8.66
N ALA A 72 -7.47 -21.12 -8.58
CA ALA A 72 -6.92 -21.92 -9.69
C ALA A 72 -7.82 -23.09 -10.13
N ASP A 73 -8.68 -23.59 -9.25
CA ASP A 73 -9.62 -24.69 -9.52
C ASP A 73 -11.00 -24.20 -9.99
N SER A 74 -11.23 -22.88 -10.01
CA SER A 74 -12.53 -22.30 -10.33
C SER A 74 -12.75 -22.06 -11.84
N ALA A 75 -11.67 -22.01 -12.63
CA ALA A 75 -11.72 -21.85 -14.08
C ALA A 75 -10.41 -22.30 -14.74
N GLU A 76 -10.50 -22.71 -16.01
CA GLU A 76 -9.34 -22.97 -16.85
C GLU A 76 -8.58 -21.66 -17.14
N GLU A 77 -7.24 -21.70 -17.13
CA GLU A 77 -6.36 -20.55 -17.37
C GLU A 77 -6.69 -19.81 -18.68
N GLU A 78 -6.87 -20.56 -19.77
CA GLU A 78 -7.19 -20.02 -21.09
C GLU A 78 -8.49 -19.21 -21.05
N ARG A 79 -9.50 -19.68 -20.31
CA ARG A 79 -10.78 -18.97 -20.19
C ARG A 79 -10.64 -17.68 -19.38
N VAL A 80 -9.84 -17.69 -18.31
CA VAL A 80 -9.57 -16.48 -17.51
C VAL A 80 -8.84 -15.45 -18.36
N MET A 81 -7.84 -15.87 -19.13
CA MET A 81 -7.06 -14.99 -20.01
C MET A 81 -7.95 -14.34 -21.09
N GLU A 82 -8.81 -15.11 -21.76
CA GLU A 82 -9.75 -14.57 -22.76
C GLU A 82 -10.65 -13.49 -22.17
N VAL A 83 -11.32 -13.79 -21.04
CA VAL A 83 -12.25 -12.86 -20.40
C VAL A 83 -11.53 -11.60 -19.92
N ALA A 84 -10.34 -11.75 -19.34
CA ALA A 84 -9.54 -10.63 -18.88
C ALA A 84 -9.13 -9.70 -20.04
N LEU A 85 -8.68 -10.26 -21.16
CA LEU A 85 -8.35 -9.50 -22.36
C LEU A 85 -9.57 -8.78 -22.96
N GLU A 86 -10.71 -9.47 -23.08
CA GLU A 86 -11.96 -8.86 -23.55
C GLU A 86 -12.44 -7.72 -22.63
N ALA A 87 -12.23 -7.85 -21.31
CA ALA A 87 -12.55 -6.83 -20.32
C ALA A 87 -11.53 -5.68 -20.26
N GLY A 88 -10.42 -5.76 -20.98
CA GLY A 88 -9.37 -4.74 -21.01
C GLY A 88 -8.42 -4.77 -19.82
N ALA A 89 -8.17 -5.96 -19.25
CA ALA A 89 -7.12 -6.15 -18.24
C ALA A 89 -5.74 -5.77 -18.82
N GLU A 90 -4.92 -5.11 -18.00
CA GLU A 90 -3.59 -4.68 -18.40
C GLU A 90 -2.56 -5.82 -18.37
N ASP A 91 -2.75 -6.79 -17.48
CA ASP A 91 -1.88 -7.94 -17.30
C ASP A 91 -2.67 -9.14 -16.76
N VAL A 92 -2.20 -10.35 -17.08
CA VAL A 92 -2.72 -11.64 -16.59
C VAL A 92 -1.53 -12.53 -16.32
N ALA A 93 -1.43 -13.06 -15.10
CA ALA A 93 -0.29 -13.82 -14.61
C ALA A 93 -0.73 -15.05 -13.81
#